data_AF-A0AAW0KEM8-F1
#
_entry.id   AF-A0AAW0KEM8-F1
#
_cell.length_a   1.000
_cell.length_b   1.000
_cell.length_c   1.000
_cell.angle_alpha   90.00
_cell.angle_beta   90.00
_cell.angle_gamma   90.00
#
_symmetry.space_group_name_H-M   'P 1'
#
loop_
_entity.id
_entity.type
_entity.pdbx_description
1 polymer ?
#
loop_
_entity_poly.entity_id
_entity_poly.type
_entity_poly.pdbx_seq_one_letter_code
_entity_poly.pdbx_strand_id
1 'polypeptide(L)'
;MEISLLRIAVSIVSIVVVITWAWRVVNWVWLRPKRLERCLREQGLNGNSYRLLFGDLKESSKMISQAKSKPINFTLDIAPRVFPFVHQVVSNYGMSTITLVFLI
;
A
#
# COMPACT_ATOMS: atom_id res chain seq x y z
N MET A 1 47.04 20.85 -5.79
CA MET A 1 46.43 20.29 -7.01
C MET A 1 45.80 18.92 -6.73
N GLU A 2 46.53 18.00 -6.10
CA GLU A 2 46.06 16.66 -5.70
C GLU A 2 44.80 16.67 -4.80
N ILE A 3 44.78 17.48 -3.74
CA ILE A 3 43.66 17.53 -2.77
C ILE A 3 42.36 18.02 -3.42
N SER A 4 42.45 18.96 -4.36
CA SER A 4 41.32 19.46 -5.14
C SER A 4 40.73 18.40 -6.08
N LEU A 5 41.58 17.56 -6.68
CA LEU A 5 41.12 16.46 -7.54
C LEU A 5 40.42 15.36 -6.74
N LEU A 6 40.95 14.99 -5.57
CA LEU A 6 40.32 14.02 -4.67
C LEU A 6 38.93 14.47 -4.21
N ARG A 7 38.77 15.76 -3.89
CA ARG A 7 37.46 16.34 -3.51
C ARG A 7 36.44 16.24 -4.63
N ILE A 8 36.84 16.55 -5.86
CA ILE A 8 35.97 16.46 -7.04
C ILE A 8 35.58 15.00 -7.29
N ALA A 9 36.53 14.06 -7.21
CA ALA A 9 36.26 12.64 -7.39
C ALA A 9 35.27 12.10 -6.35
N VAL A 10 35.44 12.45 -5.07
CA VAL A 10 34.51 12.04 -4.00
C VAL A 10 33.11 12.63 -4.23
N SER A 11 33.00 13.88 -4.68
CA SER A 11 31.70 14.49 -4.97
C SER A 11 30.99 13.75 -6.10
N ILE A 12 31.69 13.41 -7.18
CA ILE A 12 31.11 12.67 -8.31
C ILE A 12 30.63 11.29 -7.87
N VAL A 13 31.45 10.55 -7.11
CA VAL A 13 31.08 9.23 -6.58
C VAL A 13 29.84 9.34 -5.70
N SER A 14 29.77 10.35 -4.81
CA SER A 14 28.61 10.53 -3.94
C SER A 14 27.32 10.77 -4.73
N ILE A 15 27.39 11.57 -5.81
CA ILE A 15 26.23 11.85 -6.67
C ILE A 15 25.76 10.58 -7.39
N VAL A 16 26.70 9.80 -7.94
CA VAL A 16 26.37 8.54 -8.63
C VAL A 16 25.70 7.54 -7.68
N VAL A 17 26.18 7.45 -6.43
CA VAL A 17 25.57 6.61 -5.41
C VAL A 17 24.14 7.06 -5.13
N VAL A 18 23.91 8.35 -4.88
CA VAL A 18 22.57 8.89 -4.60
C VAL A 18 21.61 8.62 -5.77
N ILE A 19 22.04 8.84 -7.01
CA ILE A 19 21.21 8.57 -8.20
C ILE A 19 20.86 7.08 -8.30
N THR A 20 21.82 6.20 -8.04
CA THR A 20 21.60 4.75 -8.09
C THR A 20 20.60 4.30 -7.03
N TRP A 21 20.70 4.83 -5.81
CA TRP A 21 19.74 4.56 -4.74
C TRP A 21 18.35 5.11 -5.08
N ALA A 22 18.25 6.34 -5.57
CA ALA A 22 16.99 6.93 -5.99
C ALA A 22 16.32 6.09 -7.08
N TRP A 23 17.07 5.67 -8.10
CA TRP A 23 16.57 4.80 -9.17
C TRP A 23 16.10 3.45 -8.62
N ARG A 24 16.85 2.85 -7.69
CA ARG A 24 16.47 1.59 -7.04
C ARG A 24 15.18 1.72 -6.24
N VAL A 25 14.99 2.84 -5.52
CA VAL A 25 13.76 3.13 -4.77
C VAL A 25 12.59 3.30 -5.72
N VAL A 26 12.72 4.10 -6.79
CA VAL A 26 11.67 4.28 -7.79
C VAL A 26 11.30 2.93 -8.42
N ASN A 27 12.29 2.16 -8.83
CA ASN A 27 12.09 0.85 -9.42
C ASN A 27 11.40 -0.12 -8.43
N TRP A 28 11.78 -0.09 -7.16
CA TRP A 28 11.14 -0.91 -6.12
C TRP A 28 9.71 -0.47 -5.85
N VAL A 29 9.48 0.84 -5.68
CA VAL A 29 8.16 1.45 -5.45
C VAL A 29 7.22 1.23 -6.63
N TRP A 30 7.71 1.07 -7.87
CA TRP A 30 6.85 0.87 -9.05
C TRP A 30 6.72 -0.59 -9.49
N LEU A 31 7.81 -1.37 -9.46
CA LEU A 31 7.78 -2.78 -9.89
C LEU A 31 7.12 -3.69 -8.87
N ARG A 32 7.41 -3.53 -7.57
CA ARG A 32 6.80 -4.37 -6.52
C ARG A 32 5.26 -4.31 -6.56
N PRO A 33 4.62 -3.14 -6.54
CA PRO A 33 3.16 -3.12 -6.49
C PRO A 33 2.54 -3.64 -7.79
N LYS A 34 3.16 -3.37 -8.94
CA LYS A 34 2.62 -3.86 -10.22
C LYS A 34 2.73 -5.38 -10.36
N ARG A 35 3.76 -6.00 -9.77
CA ARG A 35 3.85 -7.47 -9.66
C ARG A 35 2.80 -8.02 -8.70
N LEU A 36 2.65 -7.39 -7.53
CA LEU A 36 1.64 -7.80 -6.55
C LEU A 36 0.21 -7.69 -7.10
N GLU A 37 -0.10 -6.59 -7.80
CA GLU A 37 -1.39 -6.38 -8.48
C GLU A 37 -1.67 -7.48 -9.51
N ARG A 38 -0.66 -7.90 -10.29
CA ARG A 38 -0.82 -9.03 -11.23
C ARG A 38 -1.10 -10.34 -10.52
N CYS A 39 -0.33 -10.68 -9.49
CA CYS A 39 -0.56 -11.91 -8.72
C CYS A 39 -1.96 -11.94 -8.08
N LEU A 40 -2.41 -10.81 -7.51
CA LEU A 40 -3.76 -10.72 -6.92
C LEU A 40 -4.86 -10.85 -7.98
N ARG A 41 -4.69 -10.25 -9.17
CA ARG A 41 -5.63 -10.41 -10.29
C ARG A 41 -5.68 -11.84 -10.80
N GLU A 42 -4.55 -12.53 -10.88
CA GLU A 42 -4.48 -13.96 -11.22
C GLU A 42 -5.17 -14.85 -10.18
N GLN A 43 -5.16 -14.45 -8.90
CA GLN A 43 -5.90 -15.11 -7.82
C GLN A 43 -7.42 -14.80 -7.83
N GLY A 44 -7.91 -14.07 -8.83
CA GLY A 44 -9.33 -13.70 -8.94
C GLY A 44 -9.75 -12.50 -8.07
N LEU A 45 -8.79 -11.86 -7.37
CA LEU A 45 -9.01 -10.65 -6.61
C LEU A 45 -8.91 -9.44 -7.55
N ASN A 46 -9.96 -9.22 -8.34
CA ASN A 46 -10.06 -8.06 -9.22
C ASN A 46 -10.46 -6.79 -8.42
N GLY A 47 -9.52 -6.29 -7.62
CA GLY A 47 -9.64 -5.04 -6.88
C GLY A 47 -9.42 -3.80 -7.75
N ASN A 48 -9.49 -2.62 -7.12
CA ASN A 48 -9.17 -1.34 -7.77
C ASN A 48 -7.71 -1.33 -8.28
N SER A 49 -7.45 -0.61 -9.38
CA SER A 49 -6.07 -0.51 -9.90
C SER A 49 -5.18 0.28 -8.95
N TYR A 50 -3.91 -0.13 -8.83
CA TYR A 50 -2.98 0.41 -7.84
C TYR A 50 -2.80 1.94 -7.97
N ARG A 51 -3.25 2.69 -6.95
CA ARG A 51 -2.99 4.13 -6.81
C ARG A 51 -1.88 4.34 -5.78
N LEU A 52 -0.69 4.75 -6.24
CA LEU A 52 0.53 5.01 -5.46
C LEU A 52 0.29 5.33 -3.98
N LEU A 53 0.47 4.31 -3.13
CA LEU A 53 0.60 4.29 -1.66
C LEU A 53 -0.47 5.00 -0.80
N PHE A 54 -1.16 6.02 -1.29
CA PHE A 54 -2.06 6.88 -0.50
C PHE A 54 -3.52 6.82 -0.96
N GLY A 55 -3.80 6.25 -2.15
CA GLY A 55 -5.16 6.18 -2.67
C GLY A 55 -6.08 5.34 -1.78
N ASP A 56 -5.72 4.08 -1.59
CA ASP A 56 -6.55 3.12 -0.85
C ASP A 56 -6.49 3.33 0.67
N LEU A 57 -5.36 3.82 1.19
CA LEU A 57 -5.23 4.19 2.62
C LEU A 57 -6.15 5.36 2.99
N LYS A 58 -6.30 6.35 2.10
CA LYS A 58 -7.20 7.48 2.35
C LYS A 58 -8.66 7.05 2.33
N GLU A 59 -9.03 6.13 1.44
CA GLU A 59 -10.40 5.62 1.33
C GLU A 59 -10.78 4.74 2.53
N SER A 60 -9.88 3.84 2.93
CA SER A 60 -10.06 3.05 4.16
C SER A 60 -10.12 3.93 5.42
N SER A 61 -9.26 4.94 5.54
CA SER A 61 -9.31 5.90 6.64
C SER A 61 -10.63 6.69 6.67
N LYS A 62 -11.16 7.08 5.51
CA LYS A 62 -12.45 7.77 5.40
C LYS A 62 -13.60 6.86 5.85
N MET A 63 -13.57 5.60 5.44
CA MET A 63 -14.56 4.59 5.83
C MET A 63 -14.53 4.33 7.34
N ILE A 64 -13.35 4.23 7.94
CA ILE A 64 -13.17 4.13 9.40
C ILE A 64 -13.73 5.37 10.11
N SER A 65 -13.45 6.56 9.59
CA SER A 65 -14.00 7.81 10.16
C SER A 65 -15.53 7.85 10.10
N GLN A 66 -16.13 7.40 8.99
CA GLN A 66 -17.59 7.32 8.83
C GLN A 66 -18.22 6.24 9.73
N ALA A 67 -17.53 5.11 9.95
CA ALA A 67 -18.00 4.08 10.86
C ALA A 67 -17.95 4.57 12.32
N LYS A 68 -16.95 5.38 12.69
CA LYS A 68 -16.85 5.98 14.02
C LYS A 68 -17.86 7.10 14.28
N SER A 69 -18.28 7.85 13.26
CA SER A 69 -19.25 8.94 13.41
C SER A 69 -20.69 8.47 13.63
N LYS A 70 -21.01 7.21 13.32
CA LYS A 70 -22.33 6.64 13.59
C LYS A 70 -22.47 6.28 15.10
N PRO A 71 -23.64 6.53 15.72
CA PRO A 71 -23.87 6.18 17.12
C PRO A 71 -23.75 4.67 17.35
N ILE A 72 -23.26 4.27 18.53
CA ILE A 72 -23.09 2.86 18.92
C ILE A 72 -24.47 2.31 19.28
N ASN A 73 -24.98 1.36 18.49
CA ASN A 73 -26.04 0.49 18.96
C ASN A 73 -25.38 -0.64 19.76
N PHE A 74 -25.82 -0.84 21.01
CA PHE A 74 -25.34 -1.90 21.91
C PHE A 74 -25.85 -3.30 21.54
N THR A 75 -26.45 -3.46 20.37
CA THR A 75 -26.71 -4.78 19.78
C THR A 75 -25.37 -5.41 19.40
N LEU A 76 -25.23 -6.71 19.61
CA LEU A 76 -24.03 -7.57 19.54
C LEU A 76 -23.10 -7.44 18.30
N ASP A 77 -23.33 -6.53 17.38
CA ASP A 77 -22.59 -6.38 16.13
C ASP A 77 -21.65 -5.15 16.13
N ILE A 78 -20.53 -5.28 16.86
CA ILE A 78 -19.43 -4.30 16.91
C ILE A 78 -18.48 -4.45 15.70
N ALA A 79 -18.50 -5.61 15.04
CA ALA A 79 -17.60 -5.96 13.94
C ALA A 79 -17.55 -4.93 12.79
N PRO A 80 -18.68 -4.39 12.28
CA PRO A 80 -18.66 -3.43 11.16
C PRO A 80 -18.02 -2.08 11.52
N ARG A 81 -17.85 -1.76 12.81
CA ARG A 81 -17.20 -0.52 13.27
C ARG A 81 -15.69 -0.67 13.43
N VAL A 82 -15.23 -1.85 13.84
CA VAL A 82 -13.80 -2.14 14.06
C VAL A 82 -13.10 -2.38 12.72
N PHE A 83 -13.74 -3.14 11.82
CA PHE A 83 -13.22 -3.43 10.49
C PHE A 83 -14.28 -3.17 9.42
N PRO A 84 -14.62 -1.89 9.14
CA PRO A 84 -15.64 -1.57 8.15
C PRO A 84 -15.28 -2.06 6.74
N PHE A 85 -13.99 -2.06 6.41
CA PHE A 85 -13.49 -2.59 5.13
C PHE A 85 -13.76 -4.09 4.98
N VAL A 86 -13.48 -4.88 6.02
CA VAL A 86 -13.69 -6.33 6.02
C VAL A 86 -15.19 -6.65 5.90
N HIS A 87 -16.02 -5.93 6.65
CA HIS A 87 -17.47 -6.11 6.59
C HIS A 87 -18.03 -5.78 5.19
N GLN A 88 -17.55 -4.72 4.55
CA GLN A 88 -17.96 -4.37 3.19
C GLN A 88 -17.46 -5.38 2.14
N VAL A 89 -16.25 -5.91 2.29
CA VAL A 89 -15.71 -6.96 1.41
C VAL A 89 -16.52 -8.25 1.55
N VAL A 90 -16.90 -8.65 2.77
CA VAL A 90 -17.79 -9.81 3.00
C VAL A 90 -19.16 -9.58 2.38
N SER A 91 -19.72 -8.39 2.55
CA SER A 91 -21.04 -8.06 2.00
C SER A 91 -21.06 -8.04 0.48
N ASN A 92 -19.96 -7.66 -0.19
CA ASN A 92 -19.91 -7.55 -1.65
C ASN A 92 -19.36 -8.81 -2.35
N TYR A 93 -18.45 -9.55 -1.72
CA TYR A 93 -17.71 -10.64 -2.34
C TYR A 93 -17.78 -11.97 -1.58
N GLY A 94 -18.39 -12.01 -0.39
CA GLY A 94 -18.53 -13.22 0.45
C GLY A 94 -17.33 -13.52 1.35
N MET A 95 -17.49 -14.46 2.29
CA MET A 95 -16.45 -14.85 3.27
C MET A 95 -15.19 -15.45 2.63
N SER A 96 -15.30 -16.01 1.43
CA SER A 96 -14.23 -16.75 0.73
C SER A 96 -13.03 -15.86 0.37
N THR A 97 -13.22 -14.55 0.25
CA THR A 97 -12.16 -13.59 -0.13
C THR A 97 -11.25 -13.23 1.05
N ILE A 98 -11.75 -13.25 2.31
CA ILE A 98 -10.94 -12.86 3.48
C ILE A 98 -9.82 -13.86 3.76
N THR A 99 -10.10 -15.15 3.62
CA THR A 99 -9.14 -16.21 3.93
C THR A 99 -7.89 -16.13 3.05
N LEU A 100 -8.02 -15.64 1.80
CA LEU A 100 -6.89 -15.44 0.89
C LEU A 100 -6.04 -14.21 1.25
N VAL A 101 -6.61 -13.18 1.87
CA VAL A 101 -5.90 -11.94 2.24
C VAL A 101 -5.08 -12.12 3.52
N PHE A 102 -5.46 -13.03 4.42
CA PHE A 102 -4.71 -13.34 5.64
C PHE A 102 -3.56 -14.35 5.44
N LEU A 103 -3.51 -15.03 4.30
CA LEU A 103 -2.56 -16.10 4.02
C LEU A 103 -1.37 -15.67 3.13
N ILE A 104 -1.27 -14.38 2.79
CA ILE A 104 -0.17 -13.76 2.03
C ILE A 104 0.47 -12.67 2.90
#